data_AF-T0ZTI0-F1
#
_entry.id   AF-T0ZTI0-F1
#
_cell.length_a   1.000
_cell.length_b   1.000
_cell.length_c   1.000
_cell.angle_alpha   90.00
_cell.angle_beta   90.00
_cell.angle_gamma   90.00
#
_symmetry.space_group_name_H-M   'P 1'
#
loop_
_entity.id
_entity.type
_entity.pdbx_description
1 polymer ?
#
loop_
_entity_poly.entity_id
_entity_poly.type
_entity_poly.pdbx_seq_one_letter_code
_entity_poly.pdbx_strand_id
1 'polypeptide(L)'
;MTNTPTFVTVQSRGLIAIPTSIRRHFGLDQPGAQVEVIEREGEIVLRPHVAVPVDQAWFWAERWQQMEREADDAIVTGRVTATESVDDLLADLDS
;
A
#
# COMPACT_ATOMS: atom_id res chain seq x y z
N MET A 1 12.11 15.09 -9.90
CA MET A 1 11.97 15.65 -8.52
C MET A 1 13.36 16.04 -8.06
N THR A 2 13.60 17.30 -7.72
CA THR A 2 14.93 17.76 -7.27
C THR A 2 15.22 17.23 -5.87
N ASN A 3 16.23 16.37 -5.77
CA ASN A 3 16.60 15.67 -4.55
C ASN A 3 17.49 16.57 -3.68
N THR A 4 16.90 17.60 -3.08
CA THR A 4 17.65 18.51 -2.19
C THR A 4 17.80 17.86 -0.81
N PRO A 5 19.03 17.65 -0.30
CA PRO A 5 19.23 17.08 1.01
C PRO A 5 18.67 18.00 2.09
N THR A 6 17.92 17.43 3.04
CA THR A 6 17.45 18.14 4.24
C THR A 6 18.22 17.59 5.43
N PHE A 7 18.95 18.45 6.13
CA PHE A 7 19.67 18.08 7.34
C PHE A 7 18.72 18.15 8.55
N VAL A 8 18.75 17.10 9.38
CA VAL A 8 17.99 17.03 10.62
C VAL A 8 18.94 16.72 11.78
N THR A 9 18.66 17.28 12.95
CA THR A 9 19.45 17.02 14.15
C THR A 9 19.00 15.72 14.81
N VAL A 10 19.94 14.83 15.11
CA VAL A 10 19.70 13.66 15.95
C VAL A 10 19.66 14.11 17.41
N GLN A 11 18.52 13.89 18.07
CA GLN A 11 18.36 14.23 19.49
C GLN A 11 19.06 13.20 20.39
N SER A 12 19.17 13.50 21.69
CA SER A 12 19.94 12.70 22.67
C SER A 12 19.55 11.22 22.79
N ARG A 13 18.37 10.83 22.32
CA ARG A 13 17.88 9.43 22.29
C ARG A 13 17.86 8.80 20.90
N GLY A 14 18.57 9.37 19.93
CA GLY A 14 18.55 8.89 18.55
C GLY A 14 17.29 9.27 17.78
N LEU A 15 16.46 10.18 18.31
CA LEU A 15 15.24 10.63 17.65
C LEU A 15 15.57 11.62 16.54
N ILE A 16 15.00 11.40 15.36
CA ILE A 16 14.99 12.36 14.25
C ILE A 16 13.54 12.73 13.93
N ALA A 17 13.30 14.01 13.67
CA ALA A 17 12.02 14.46 13.14
C ALA A 17 12.08 14.38 11.60
N ILE A 18 11.41 13.40 11.01
CA ILE A 18 11.26 13.32 9.54
C ILE A 18 10.48 14.55 9.07
N PRO A 19 10.97 15.36 8.11
CA PRO A 19 10.29 16.57 7.64
C PRO A 19 8.83 16.35 7.21
N THR A 20 7.96 17.34 7.44
CA THR A 20 6.51 17.23 7.15
C THR A 20 6.21 16.86 5.70
N SER A 21 6.98 17.39 4.74
CA SER A 21 6.83 17.07 3.32
C SER A 21 7.07 15.58 3.04
N ILE A 22 8.11 15.00 3.64
CA ILE A 22 8.48 13.58 3.50
C ILE A 22 7.41 12.71 4.18
N ARG A 23 6.96 13.08 5.38
CA ARG A 23 5.92 12.30 6.07
C ARG A 23 4.64 12.19 5.26
N ARG A 24 4.12 13.32 4.74
CA ARG A 24 2.91 13.33 3.91
C ARG A 24 3.08 12.56 2.60
N HIS A 25 4.24 12.69 1.97
CA HIS A 25 4.51 12.01 0.71
C HIS A 25 4.49 10.49 0.85
N PHE A 26 5.00 9.98 1.97
CA PHE A 26 5.09 8.54 2.26
C PHE A 26 4.02 8.01 3.23
N GLY A 27 3.01 8.82 3.58
CA GLY A 27 1.94 8.43 4.52
C GLY A 27 2.40 8.13 5.94
N LEU A 28 3.57 8.64 6.36
CA LEU A 28 4.12 8.44 7.71
C LEU A 28 3.42 9.27 8.80
N ASP A 29 2.44 10.08 8.42
CA ASP A 29 1.56 10.83 9.32
C ASP A 29 0.27 10.05 9.68
N GLN A 30 0.10 8.84 9.15
CA GLN A 30 -1.04 7.98 9.44
C GLN A 30 -0.81 7.12 10.71
N PRO A 31 -1.87 6.78 11.47
CA PRO A 31 -1.75 5.87 12.59
C PRO A 31 -1.19 4.50 12.16
N GLY A 32 -0.22 3.98 12.92
CA GLY A 32 0.38 2.67 12.63
C GLY A 32 1.43 2.66 11.52
N ALA A 33 1.79 3.82 10.96
CA ALA A 33 2.90 3.93 10.01
C ALA A 33 4.21 3.42 10.65
N GLN A 34 4.91 2.57 9.91
CA GLN A 34 6.19 1.99 10.34
C GLN A 34 7.29 2.35 9.35
N VAL A 35 8.53 2.32 9.83
CA VAL A 35 9.71 2.53 9.00
C VAL A 35 10.71 1.43 9.32
N GLU A 36 11.12 0.70 8.30
CA GLU A 36 12.24 -0.23 8.39
C GLU A 36 13.54 0.57 8.29
N VAL A 37 14.46 0.32 9.22
CA VAL A 37 15.77 0.96 9.30
C VAL A 37 16.82 -0.05 8.87
N ILE A 38 17.52 0.24 7.77
CA ILE A 38 18.53 -0.65 7.20
C ILE A 38 19.88 0.08 7.25
N GLU A 39 20.85 -0.54 7.92
CA GLU A 39 22.25 -0.10 7.87
C GLU A 39 22.94 -0.64 6.62
N ARG A 40 23.64 0.23 5.91
CA ARG A 40 24.51 -0.08 4.76
C ARG A 40 25.85 0.62 4.97
N GLU A 41 26.84 0.24 4.17
CA GLU A 41 28.17 0.87 4.24
C GLU A 41 28.07 2.39 3.99
N GLY A 42 28.21 3.17 5.06
CA GLY A 42 28.15 4.63 5.03
C GLY A 42 26.74 5.25 4.96
N GLU A 43 25.68 4.44 4.99
CA GLU A 43 24.30 4.93 4.79
C GLU A 43 23.28 4.27 5.73
N ILE A 44 22.28 5.04 6.14
CA ILE A 44 21.07 4.52 6.80
C ILE A 44 19.90 4.72 5.84
N VAL A 45 19.23 3.63 5.47
CA VAL A 45 18.05 3.65 4.60
C VAL A 45 16.80 3.47 5.44
N LEU A 46 15.86 4.40 5.28
CA LEU A 46 14.54 4.36 5.90
C LEU A 46 13.51 3.97 4.85
N ARG A 47 12.87 2.81 5.00
CA ARG A 47 11.80 2.34 4.12
C ARG A 47 10.44 2.43 4.82
N PRO A 48 9.51 3.27 4.35
CA PRO A 48 8.13 3.28 4.84
C PRO A 48 7.46 1.92 4.63
N HIS A 49 6.79 1.42 5.67
CA HIS A 49 5.92 0.25 5.60
C HIS A 49 4.53 0.62 6.07
N VAL A 50 3.53 0.13 5.35
CA VAL A 50 2.14 0.14 5.82
C VAL A 50 1.94 -1.13 6.63
N ALA A 51 1.73 -0.99 7.93
CA ALA A 51 1.41 -2.13 8.77
C ALA A 51 0.01 -2.66 8.38
N VAL A 52 -0.04 -3.87 7.84
CA VAL A 52 -1.31 -4.56 7.56
C VAL A 52 -1.65 -5.40 8.78
N PRO A 53 -2.87 -5.27 9.36
CA PRO A 53 -3.37 -6.20 10.37
C PRO A 53 -3.19 -7.65 9.92
N VAL A 54 -2.75 -8.53 10.82
CA VAL A 54 -2.40 -9.92 10.47
C VAL A 54 -3.59 -10.67 9.86
N ASP A 55 -4.79 -10.40 10.33
CA ASP A 55 -6.06 -10.95 9.81
C ASP A 55 -6.44 -10.44 8.41
N GLN A 56 -5.79 -9.38 7.92
CA GLN A 56 -5.95 -8.83 6.57
C GLN A 56 -4.73 -9.08 5.68
N ALA A 57 -3.66 -9.68 6.21
CA ALA A 57 -2.44 -9.94 5.44
C ALA A 57 -2.69 -10.86 4.23
N TRP A 58 -3.69 -11.72 4.28
CA TRP A 58 -4.08 -12.62 3.17
C TRP A 58 -4.45 -11.85 1.90
N PHE A 59 -5.03 -10.65 2.01
CA PHE A 59 -5.40 -9.81 0.86
C PHE A 59 -4.17 -9.42 0.04
N TRP A 60 -3.02 -9.31 0.70
CA TRP A 60 -1.75 -8.94 0.08
C TRP A 60 -0.92 -10.14 -0.39
N ALA A 61 -1.43 -11.37 -0.25
CA ALA A 61 -0.76 -12.53 -0.81
C ALA A 61 -0.72 -12.41 -2.35
N GLU A 62 0.40 -12.83 -2.95
CA GLU A 62 0.64 -12.71 -4.40
C GLU A 62 -0.52 -13.25 -5.25
N ARG A 63 -1.08 -14.41 -4.85
CA ARG A 63 -2.25 -15.00 -5.48
C ARG A 63 -3.47 -14.08 -5.49
N TRP A 64 -3.76 -13.41 -4.37
CA TRP A 64 -4.91 -12.52 -4.25
C TRP A 64 -4.71 -11.24 -5.07
N GLN A 65 -3.51 -10.65 -5.01
CA GLN A 65 -3.17 -9.48 -5.82
C GLN A 65 -3.17 -9.78 -7.33
N GLN A 66 -2.90 -11.02 -7.74
CA GLN A 66 -3.04 -11.45 -9.13
C GLN A 66 -4.52 -11.54 -9.55
N MET A 67 -5.37 -12.16 -8.72
CA MET A 67 -6.81 -12.23 -8.99
C MET A 67 -7.46 -10.84 -9.03
N GLU A 68 -7.05 -9.92 -8.16
CA GLU A 68 -7.55 -8.54 -8.17
C GLU A 68 -7.21 -7.81 -9.47
N ARG A 69 -5.96 -7.93 -9.95
CA ARG A 69 -5.55 -7.36 -11.23
C ARG A 69 -6.31 -7.94 -12.42
N GLU A 70 -6.62 -9.24 -12.39
CA GLU A 70 -7.43 -9.89 -13.42
C GLU A 70 -8.89 -9.40 -13.40
N ALA A 71 -9.46 -9.20 -12.20
CA ALA A 71 -10.80 -8.65 -12.04
C ALA A 71 -10.87 -7.19 -12.54
N ASP A 72 -9.88 -6.36 -12.17
CA ASP A 72 -9.77 -4.98 -12.67
C ASP A 72 -9.65 -4.93 -14.19
N ASP A 73 -8.81 -5.78 -14.79
CA ASP A 73 -8.71 -5.90 -16.25
C ASP A 73 -10.04 -6.33 -16.88
N ALA A 74 -10.77 -7.27 -16.27
CA ALA A 74 -12.08 -7.68 -16.75
C ALA A 74 -13.09 -6.53 -16.71
N ILE A 75 -13.10 -5.72 -15.64
CA ILE A 75 -13.96 -4.54 -15.54
C ILE A 75 -13.60 -3.50 -16.61
N VAL A 76 -12.31 -3.17 -16.74
CA VAL A 76 -11.82 -2.16 -17.70
C VAL A 76 -12.10 -2.58 -19.15
N THR A 77 -11.95 -3.87 -19.45
CA THR A 77 -12.19 -4.41 -20.80
C THR A 77 -13.66 -4.76 -21.06
N GLY A 78 -14.56 -4.53 -20.10
CA GLY A 78 -15.99 -4.83 -20.24
C GLY A 78 -16.31 -6.32 -20.26
N ARG A 79 -15.39 -7.18 -19.79
CA ARG A 79 -15.60 -8.62 -19.58
C ARG A 79 -16.35 -8.88 -18.27
N VAL A 80 -17.45 -8.16 -18.09
CA VAL A 80 -18.34 -8.24 -16.93
C VAL A 80 -19.77 -8.33 -17.42
N THR A 81 -20.57 -9.16 -16.75
CA THR A 81 -22.01 -9.24 -16.97
C THR A 81 -22.69 -8.37 -15.92
N ALA A 82 -23.52 -7.43 -16.36
CA ALA A 82 -24.39 -6.67 -15.49
C ALA A 82 -25.80 -7.28 -15.58
N THR A 83 -26.42 -7.57 -14.44
CA THR A 83 -27.81 -8.03 -14.35
C THR A 83 -28.65 -6.98 -13.66
N GLU A 84 -29.91 -6.85 -14.05
CA GLU A 84 -30.80 -5.82 -13.50
C GLU A 84 -31.40 -6.23 -12.15
N SER A 85 -31.43 -7.54 -11.86
CA SER A 85 -31.93 -8.10 -10.62
C SER A 85 -31.17 -9.35 -10.18
N VAL A 86 -31.41 -9.76 -8.93
CA VAL A 86 -30.90 -11.04 -8.39
C VAL A 86 -31.54 -12.23 -9.11
N ASP A 87 -32.83 -12.13 -9.49
CA ASP A 87 -33.52 -13.20 -10.22
C ASP A 87 -32.88 -13.41 -11.61
N ASP A 88 -32.52 -12.32 -12.29
CA ASP A 88 -31.80 -12.38 -13.58
C ASP A 88 -30.40 -12.98 -13.42
N LEU A 89 -29.70 -12.66 -12.33
CA LEU A 89 -28.38 -13.25 -12.02
C LEU A 89 -28.47 -14.76 -11.80
N LEU A 90 -29.45 -15.21 -11.02
CA LEU A 90 -29.63 -16.62 -10.75
C LEU A 90 -29.98 -17.40 -12.03
N ALA A 91 -30.81 -16.84 -12.90
CA ALA A 91 -31.15 -17.45 -14.19
C ALA A 91 -29.92 -17.60 -15.12
N ASP A 92 -28.98 -16.65 -15.11
CA ASP A 92 -27.74 -16.71 -15.90
C ASP A 92 -26.77 -17.79 -15.37
N LEU A 93 -26.63 -17.88 -14.04
CA LEU A 93 -25.72 -18.83 -13.38
C LEU A 93 -26.17 -20.30 -13.50
N ASP A 94 -27.47 -20.54 -13.59
CA ASP A 94 -28.06 -21.89 -13.73
C ASP A 94 -28.20 -22.35 -15.19
N SER A 95 -27.69 -21.58 -16.17
CA SER A 95 -27.73 -21.92 -17.61
C SER A 95 -26.55 -22.77 -18.08
#